data_AF-A0A813CNC6-F1
#
_entry.id   AF-A0A813CNC6-F1
#
_cell.length_a   1.000
_cell.length_b   1.000
_cell.length_c   1.000
_cell.angle_alpha   90.00
_cell.angle_beta   90.00
_cell.angle_gamma   90.00
#
_symmetry.space_group_name_H-M   'P 1'
#
loop_
_entity.id
_entity.type
_entity.pdbx_description
1 polymer ?
#
loop_
_entity_poly.entity_id
_entity_poly.type
_entity_poly.pdbx_seq_one_letter_code
_entity_poly.pdbx_strand_id
1 'polypeptide(L)'
;MFVGTTPDPTGWSLPSSMYQIALDWNRRKESDPGSLKQPLRVVLLHAFLEVLYTKIVDMETNQDLRERARELGLVVDLETAPAYPYLRWDSQQKKHVAEEMMPLSHEDAKVTVKMLQNLTACPNVIGRFHALHKLAPQYASEVIPFSLQIQNRNAESQQMYLGFLRLSRNGVMQLCNTTLRPTRMGRSPLAVQIDKTLQSM
;
A
#
# COMPACT_ATOMS: atom_id res chain seq x y z
N MET A 1 10.63 7.84 -12.33
CA MET A 1 9.42 8.38 -12.99
C MET A 1 8.30 7.45 -12.62
N PHE A 2 7.35 7.91 -11.79
CA PHE A 2 6.18 7.12 -11.44
C PHE A 2 5.29 7.01 -12.68
N VAL A 3 4.77 5.83 -12.95
CA VAL A 3 4.01 5.58 -14.17
C VAL A 3 2.65 6.26 -14.04
N GLY A 4 2.48 7.34 -14.79
CA GLY A 4 1.21 7.77 -15.40
C GLY A 4 0.04 8.02 -14.45
N THR A 5 -0.08 9.24 -13.98
CA THR A 5 -1.36 9.85 -13.61
C THR A 5 -2.27 9.92 -14.85
N THR A 6 -3.13 8.91 -15.04
CA THR A 6 -4.39 9.10 -15.77
C THR A 6 -5.55 9.19 -14.79
N PRO A 7 -6.56 10.04 -15.07
CA PRO A 7 -7.65 10.31 -14.13
C PRO A 7 -8.51 9.06 -13.91
N ASP A 8 -8.84 8.76 -12.65
CA ASP A 8 -9.82 7.73 -12.31
C ASP A 8 -11.23 8.23 -12.74
N PRO A 9 -12.01 7.46 -13.52
CA PRO A 9 -13.35 7.85 -13.98
C PRO A 9 -14.39 7.96 -12.86
N THR A 10 -14.05 7.56 -11.62
CA THR A 10 -14.88 7.81 -10.41
C THR A 10 -14.61 9.16 -9.75
N GLY A 11 -13.66 9.95 -10.27
CA GLY A 11 -13.40 11.33 -9.87
C GLY A 11 -12.51 11.51 -8.64
N TRP A 12 -12.27 10.48 -7.82
CA TRP A 12 -11.43 10.58 -6.62
C TRP A 12 -10.20 9.69 -6.69
N SER A 13 -9.01 10.30 -6.55
CA SER A 13 -7.76 9.57 -6.33
C SER A 13 -7.76 8.88 -4.96
N LEU A 14 -7.04 7.75 -4.80
CA LEU A 14 -6.92 7.06 -3.51
C LEU A 14 -6.58 8.02 -2.34
N PRO A 15 -5.62 8.97 -2.47
CA PRO A 15 -5.40 9.98 -1.43
C PRO A 15 -6.59 10.87 -1.10
N SER A 16 -7.37 11.28 -2.11
CA SER A 16 -8.60 12.06 -1.92
C SER A 16 -9.63 11.26 -1.14
N SER A 17 -9.82 9.99 -1.48
CA SER A 17 -10.72 9.08 -0.77
C SER A 17 -10.29 8.86 0.68
N MET A 18 -8.99 8.64 0.93
CA MET A 18 -8.44 8.51 2.28
C MET A 18 -8.61 9.80 3.10
N TYR A 19 -8.45 10.97 2.47
CA TYR A 19 -8.70 12.25 3.12
C TYR A 19 -10.17 12.42 3.52
N GLN A 20 -11.12 12.10 2.62
CA GLN A 20 -12.55 12.17 2.94
C GLN A 20 -12.94 11.22 4.07
N ILE A 21 -12.44 9.97 4.04
CA ILE A 21 -12.66 9.00 5.12
C ILE A 21 -12.14 9.55 6.46
N ALA A 22 -10.98 10.20 6.46
CA ALA A 22 -10.43 10.82 7.67
C ALA A 22 -11.28 12.00 8.16
N LEU A 23 -11.80 12.84 7.26
CA LEU A 23 -12.71 13.93 7.63
C LEU A 23 -14.00 13.41 8.25
N ASP A 24 -14.63 12.41 7.61
CA ASP A 24 -15.88 11.83 8.09
C ASP A 24 -15.71 11.14 9.43
N TRP A 25 -14.60 10.42 9.62
CA TRP A 25 -14.29 9.78 10.90
C TRP A 25 -14.07 10.81 12.01
N ASN A 26 -13.33 11.90 11.75
CA ASN A 26 -13.13 12.97 12.73
C ASN A 26 -14.44 13.71 13.05
N ARG A 27 -15.27 14.00 12.04
CA ARG A 27 -16.60 14.58 12.26
C ARG A 27 -17.45 13.71 13.17
N ARG A 28 -17.50 12.40 12.92
CA ARG A 28 -18.22 11.43 13.78
C ARG A 28 -17.64 11.36 15.18
N LYS A 29 -16.32 11.43 15.32
CA LYS A 29 -15.66 11.47 16.64
C LYS A 29 -16.11 12.68 17.45
N GLU A 30 -16.32 13.83 16.80
CA GLU A 30 -16.77 15.06 17.45
C GLU A 30 -18.27 15.04 17.75
N SER A 31 -19.09 14.54 16.82
CA SER A 31 -20.56 14.61 16.93
C SER A 31 -21.19 13.45 17.71
N ASP A 32 -20.68 12.23 17.54
CA ASP A 32 -21.19 11.01 18.18
C ASP A 32 -20.04 9.99 18.38
N PRO A 33 -19.18 10.18 19.40
CA PRO A 33 -18.06 9.29 19.66
C PRO A 33 -18.46 7.83 19.88
N GLY A 34 -19.67 7.58 20.41
CA GLY A 34 -20.17 6.23 20.72
C GLY A 34 -20.43 5.38 19.48
N SER A 35 -20.67 6.02 18.33
CA SER A 35 -20.81 5.33 17.03
C SER A 35 -19.50 4.71 16.52
N LEU A 36 -18.34 5.18 16.98
CA LEU A 36 -17.04 4.75 16.48
C LEU A 36 -16.58 3.44 17.14
N LYS A 37 -16.62 2.37 16.36
CA LYS A 37 -16.17 1.04 16.81
C LYS A 37 -14.70 0.77 16.56
N GLN A 38 -14.06 1.55 15.68
CA GLN A 38 -12.70 1.32 15.22
C GLN A 38 -11.91 2.63 15.15
N PRO A 39 -10.61 2.61 15.49
CA PRO A 39 -9.75 3.77 15.37
C PRO A 39 -9.46 4.10 13.91
N LEU A 40 -9.21 5.38 13.60
CA LEU A 40 -8.97 5.87 12.23
C LEU A 40 -7.92 5.05 11.45
N ARG A 41 -6.83 4.62 12.11
CA ARG A 41 -5.77 3.81 11.49
C ARG A 41 -6.29 2.51 10.87
N VAL A 42 -7.25 1.86 11.54
CA VAL A 42 -7.87 0.61 11.07
C VAL A 42 -8.76 0.90 9.87
N VAL A 43 -9.60 1.94 10.00
CA VAL A 43 -10.54 2.36 8.94
C VAL A 43 -9.80 2.73 7.66
N LEU A 44 -8.73 3.53 7.76
CA LEU A 44 -7.94 3.94 6.59
C LEU A 44 -7.22 2.76 5.93
N LEU A 45 -6.64 1.84 6.71
CA LEU A 45 -5.95 0.69 6.14
C LEU A 45 -6.94 -0.28 5.47
N HIS A 46 -8.10 -0.49 6.09
CA HIS A 46 -9.16 -1.31 5.52
C HIS A 46 -9.63 -0.74 4.17
N ALA A 47 -9.94 0.56 4.12
CA ALA A 47 -10.37 1.22 2.90
C ALA A 47 -9.30 1.15 1.78
N PHE A 48 -8.03 1.29 2.14
CA PHE A 48 -6.94 1.09 1.19
C PHE A 48 -6.93 -0.34 0.59
N LEU A 49 -7.04 -1.35 1.46
CA LEU A 49 -7.06 -2.75 1.04
C LEU A 49 -8.32 -3.10 0.23
N GLU A 50 -9.45 -2.45 0.52
CA GLU A 50 -10.68 -2.56 -0.26
C GLU A 50 -10.51 -2.03 -1.68
N VAL A 51 -9.94 -0.83 -1.84
CA VAL A 51 -9.62 -0.28 -3.17
C VAL A 51 -8.66 -1.21 -3.92
N LEU A 52 -7.62 -1.73 -3.26
CA LEU A 52 -6.69 -2.66 -3.87
C LEU A 52 -7.38 -3.95 -4.31
N TYR A 53 -8.23 -4.52 -3.46
CA TYR A 53 -9.00 -5.72 -3.80
C TYR A 53 -9.92 -5.49 -5.00
N THR A 54 -10.65 -4.37 -5.04
CA THR A 54 -11.51 -4.00 -6.16
C THR A 54 -10.70 -3.89 -7.45
N LYS A 55 -9.55 -3.20 -7.44
CA LYS A 55 -8.71 -3.09 -8.64
C LYS A 55 -8.14 -4.43 -9.09
N ILE A 56 -7.89 -5.37 -8.17
CA ILE A 56 -7.51 -6.74 -8.54
C ILE A 56 -8.70 -7.43 -9.22
N VAL A 57 -9.90 -7.43 -8.62
CA VAL A 57 -11.09 -8.06 -9.21
C VAL A 57 -11.46 -7.45 -10.57
N ASP A 58 -11.31 -6.13 -10.74
CA ASP A 58 -11.55 -5.45 -12.01
C ASP A 58 -10.68 -6.01 -13.15
N MET A 59 -9.51 -6.57 -12.85
CA MET A 59 -8.64 -7.20 -13.85
C MET A 59 -9.21 -8.51 -14.40
N GLU A 60 -10.23 -9.10 -13.77
CA GLU A 60 -10.88 -10.31 -14.28
C GLU A 60 -11.79 -9.98 -15.49
N THR A 61 -12.41 -8.81 -15.46
CA THR A 61 -13.45 -8.41 -16.44
C THR A 61 -13.03 -7.27 -17.36
N ASN A 62 -12.13 -6.38 -16.93
CA ASN A 62 -11.70 -5.22 -17.69
C ASN A 62 -10.47 -5.54 -18.56
N GLN A 63 -10.71 -5.83 -19.83
CA GLN A 63 -9.64 -6.17 -20.79
C GLN A 63 -8.71 -4.99 -21.08
N ASP A 64 -9.24 -3.78 -21.26
CA ASP A 64 -8.42 -2.59 -21.53
C ASP A 64 -7.45 -2.30 -20.37
N LEU A 65 -7.93 -2.44 -19.13
CA LEU A 65 -7.09 -2.28 -17.94
C LEU A 65 -5.98 -3.34 -17.90
N ARG A 66 -6.30 -4.60 -18.24
CA ARG A 66 -5.31 -5.68 -18.32
C ARG A 66 -4.24 -5.41 -19.37
N GLU A 67 -4.65 -5.04 -20.57
CA GLU A 67 -3.72 -4.76 -21.67
C GLU A 67 -2.80 -3.61 -21.32
N ARG A 68 -3.34 -2.53 -20.77
CA ARG A 68 -2.55 -1.41 -20.28
C ARG A 68 -1.59 -1.81 -19.16
N ALA A 69 -2.02 -2.63 -18.20
CA ALA A 69 -1.15 -3.11 -17.14
C ALA A 69 -0.01 -4.00 -17.68
N ARG A 70 -0.28 -4.79 -18.73
CA ARG A 70 0.71 -5.60 -19.44
C ARG A 70 1.74 -4.73 -20.15
N GLU A 71 1.31 -3.70 -20.88
CA GLU A 71 2.20 -2.74 -21.55
C GLU A 71 3.15 -2.04 -20.57
N LEU A 72 2.65 -1.77 -19.36
CA LEU A 72 3.43 -1.16 -18.28
C LEU A 72 4.32 -2.17 -17.52
N GLY A 73 4.30 -3.45 -17.88
CA GLY A 73 5.06 -4.51 -17.21
C GLY A 73 4.59 -4.79 -15.78
N LEU A 74 3.36 -4.42 -15.43
CA LEU A 74 2.75 -4.63 -14.11
C LEU A 74 2.04 -5.99 -14.01
N VAL A 75 1.75 -6.59 -15.16
CA VAL A 75 1.17 -7.92 -15.29
C VAL A 75 1.94 -8.68 -16.35
N VAL A 76 2.18 -9.96 -16.07
CA VAL A 76 2.69 -10.94 -17.01
C VAL A 76 1.68 -12.07 -17.11
N ASP A 77 1.45 -12.60 -18.31
CA ASP A 77 0.61 -13.77 -18.48
C ASP A 77 1.47 -15.01 -18.23
N LEU A 78 1.12 -15.77 -17.19
CA LEU A 78 1.54 -17.17 -17.09
C LEU A 78 0.58 -18.02 -17.93
N GLU A 79 0.98 -19.25 -18.27
CA GLU A 79 0.26 -20.13 -19.21
C GLU A 79 -1.27 -20.19 -19.01
N THR A 80 -1.75 -20.03 -17.78
CA THR A 80 -3.17 -20.18 -17.44
C THR A 80 -3.81 -18.95 -16.80
N ALA A 81 -3.02 -17.95 -16.37
CA ALA A 81 -3.55 -16.81 -15.62
C ALA A 81 -2.58 -15.61 -15.58
N PRO A 82 -3.09 -14.38 -15.41
CA PRO A 82 -2.24 -13.23 -15.15
C PRO A 82 -1.52 -13.37 -13.80
N ALA A 83 -0.34 -12.79 -13.73
CA ALA A 83 0.46 -12.72 -12.52
C ALA A 83 1.20 -11.38 -12.43
N TYR A 84 1.58 -11.00 -11.22
CA TYR A 84 2.17 -9.71 -10.91
C TYR A 84 3.67 -9.88 -10.59
N PRO A 85 4.58 -9.34 -11.42
CA PRO A 85 6.02 -9.47 -11.18
C PRO A 85 6.45 -8.69 -9.95
N TYR A 86 7.53 -9.15 -9.30
CA TYR A 86 8.25 -8.34 -8.33
C TYR A 86 9.15 -7.35 -9.05
N LEU A 87 9.24 -6.13 -8.54
CA LEU A 87 9.90 -5.01 -9.19
C LEU A 87 11.08 -4.51 -8.36
N ARG A 88 12.25 -4.44 -8.97
CA ARG A 88 13.42 -3.73 -8.41
C ARG A 88 13.61 -2.40 -9.09
N TRP A 89 14.16 -1.43 -8.37
CA TRP A 89 14.57 -0.16 -8.98
C TRP A 89 15.90 -0.37 -9.70
N ASP A 90 15.95 -0.03 -10.98
CA ASP A 90 17.18 0.04 -11.75
C ASP A 90 17.68 1.49 -11.78
N SER A 91 18.83 1.74 -11.14
CA SER A 91 19.41 3.08 -11.05
C SER A 91 19.98 3.58 -12.36
N GLN A 92 20.42 2.68 -13.26
CA GLN A 92 20.97 3.06 -14.56
C GLN A 92 19.84 3.49 -15.51
N GLN A 93 18.78 2.69 -15.56
CA GLN A 93 17.62 2.96 -16.42
C GLN A 93 16.59 3.90 -15.78
N LYS A 94 16.76 4.24 -14.49
CA LYS A 94 15.86 5.10 -13.70
C LYS A 94 14.38 4.65 -13.77
N LYS A 95 14.16 3.34 -13.78
CA LYS A 95 12.83 2.73 -13.86
C LYS A 95 12.74 1.46 -13.02
N HIS A 96 11.52 1.03 -12.75
CA HIS A 96 11.27 -0.29 -12.16
C HIS A 96 11.42 -1.37 -13.24
N VAL A 97 12.13 -2.44 -12.92
CA VAL A 97 12.34 -3.61 -13.78
C VAL A 97 11.94 -4.87 -13.03
N ALA A 98 11.47 -5.89 -13.76
CA ALA A 98 11.13 -7.17 -13.18
C ALA A 98 12.36 -7.81 -12.52
N GLU A 99 12.15 -8.41 -11.35
CA GLU A 99 13.13 -9.21 -10.64
C GLU A 99 13.01 -10.68 -11.08
N GLU A 100 14.10 -11.44 -10.99
CA GLU A 100 14.14 -12.88 -11.30
C GLU A 100 13.52 -13.71 -10.16
N MET A 101 12.29 -13.35 -9.78
CA MET A 101 11.48 -14.04 -8.79
C MET A 101 10.16 -14.44 -9.41
N MET A 102 9.63 -15.60 -9.00
CA MET A 102 8.32 -16.08 -9.46
C MET A 102 7.24 -15.00 -9.22
N PRO A 103 6.52 -14.55 -10.26
CA PRO A 103 5.44 -13.59 -10.12
C PRO A 103 4.35 -14.08 -9.15
N LEU A 104 3.68 -13.14 -8.49
CA LEU A 104 2.53 -13.45 -7.64
C LEU A 104 1.31 -13.73 -8.51
N SER A 105 0.72 -14.92 -8.41
CA SER A 105 -0.46 -15.27 -9.20
C SER A 105 -1.64 -14.34 -8.86
N HIS A 106 -2.57 -14.18 -9.81
CA HIS A 106 -3.77 -13.37 -9.59
C HIS A 106 -4.60 -13.84 -8.38
N GLU A 107 -4.82 -15.16 -8.27
CA GLU A 107 -5.59 -15.73 -7.18
C GLU A 107 -4.87 -15.59 -5.84
N ASP A 108 -3.55 -15.79 -5.80
CA ASP A 108 -2.76 -15.53 -4.59
C ASP A 108 -2.85 -14.08 -4.14
N ALA A 109 -2.85 -13.12 -5.08
CA ALA A 109 -2.99 -11.71 -4.76
C ALA A 109 -4.36 -11.43 -4.13
N LYS A 110 -5.44 -11.95 -4.72
CA LYS A 110 -6.81 -11.83 -4.16
C LYS A 110 -6.90 -12.41 -2.76
N VAL A 111 -6.45 -13.65 -2.57
CA VAL A 111 -6.46 -14.34 -1.28
C VAL A 111 -5.63 -13.56 -0.25
N THR A 112 -4.44 -13.09 -0.64
CA THR A 112 -3.57 -12.31 0.25
C THR A 112 -4.23 -11.01 0.69
N VAL A 113 -4.79 -10.22 -0.24
CA VAL A 113 -5.44 -8.95 0.09
C VAL A 113 -6.71 -9.18 0.92
N LYS A 114 -7.51 -10.21 0.61
CA LYS A 114 -8.70 -10.55 1.39
C LYS A 114 -8.37 -10.97 2.81
N MET A 115 -7.29 -11.76 2.97
CA MET A 115 -6.76 -12.12 4.28
C MET A 115 -6.32 -10.87 5.06
N LEU A 116 -5.59 -9.94 4.42
CA LEU A 116 -5.19 -8.68 5.05
C LEU A 116 -6.39 -7.83 5.49
N GLN A 117 -7.46 -7.77 4.69
CA GLN A 117 -8.70 -7.08 5.06
C GLN A 117 -9.31 -7.67 6.33
N ASN A 118 -9.40 -9.00 6.44
CA ASN A 118 -9.96 -9.66 7.61
C ASN A 118 -9.11 -9.37 8.87
N LEU A 119 -7.79 -9.36 8.74
CA LEU A 119 -6.87 -9.05 9.84
C LEU A 119 -6.98 -7.60 10.35
N THR A 120 -7.53 -6.66 9.57
CA THR A 120 -7.79 -5.29 10.06
C THR A 120 -8.83 -5.25 11.18
N ALA A 121 -9.74 -6.22 11.25
CA ALA A 121 -10.75 -6.31 12.30
C ALA A 121 -10.19 -6.87 13.62
N CYS A 122 -9.04 -7.54 13.57
CA CYS A 122 -8.42 -8.16 14.74
C CYS A 122 -7.81 -7.10 15.67
N PRO A 123 -8.08 -7.18 16.99
CA PRO A 123 -7.52 -6.24 17.94
C PRO A 123 -5.99 -6.36 18.02
N ASN A 124 -5.32 -5.24 18.28
CA ASN A 124 -3.87 -5.18 18.51
C ASN A 124 -3.00 -5.69 17.35
N VAL A 125 -3.50 -5.69 16.12
CA VAL A 125 -2.72 -6.02 14.91
C VAL A 125 -2.06 -4.77 14.32
N ILE A 126 -2.83 -3.69 14.14
CA ILE A 126 -2.36 -2.45 13.51
C ILE A 126 -1.87 -1.48 14.59
N GLY A 127 -0.56 -1.22 14.60
CA GLY A 127 0.06 -0.24 15.48
C GLY A 127 -0.12 1.19 15.00
N ARG A 128 0.24 1.46 13.73
CA ARG A 128 0.09 2.78 13.10
C ARG A 128 -0.22 2.65 11.63
N PHE A 129 -1.06 3.53 11.13
CA PHE A 129 -1.23 3.76 9.71
C PHE A 129 -1.60 5.22 9.49
N HIS A 130 -0.66 6.00 8.95
CA HIS A 130 -0.86 7.43 8.73
C HIS A 130 0.04 7.94 7.60
N ALA A 131 -0.38 9.01 6.94
CA ALA A 131 0.50 9.76 6.06
C ALA A 131 1.61 10.44 6.88
N LEU A 132 2.82 10.54 6.31
CA LEU A 132 3.93 11.25 6.96
C LEU A 132 3.73 12.77 6.93
N HIS A 133 2.93 13.26 5.99
CA HIS A 133 2.46 14.63 5.93
C HIS A 133 0.96 14.67 6.21
N LYS A 134 0.46 15.81 6.72
CA LYS A 134 -0.97 15.98 6.99
C LYS A 134 -1.74 15.81 5.68
N LEU A 135 -2.79 14.99 5.71
CA LEU A 135 -3.68 14.85 4.57
C LEU A 135 -4.39 16.19 4.31
N ALA A 136 -4.40 16.61 3.05
CA ALA A 136 -4.92 17.90 2.62
C ALA A 136 -5.78 17.73 1.35
N PRO A 137 -6.68 18.68 1.04
CA PRO A 137 -7.50 18.63 -0.18
C PRO A 137 -6.66 18.76 -1.46
N GLN A 138 -5.54 19.49 -1.39
CA GLN A 138 -4.56 19.61 -2.46
C GLN A 138 -3.17 19.25 -1.92
N TYR A 139 -2.43 18.44 -2.68
CA TYR A 139 -1.05 18.09 -2.37
C TYR A 139 -0.13 18.74 -3.39
N ALA A 140 0.91 19.44 -2.91
CA ALA A 140 1.97 19.95 -3.77
C ALA A 140 2.90 18.83 -4.28
N SER A 141 2.97 17.72 -3.53
CA SER A 141 3.76 16.54 -3.90
C SER A 141 2.94 15.56 -4.72
N GLU A 142 3.53 15.04 -5.78
CA GLU A 142 2.97 13.97 -6.62
C GLU A 142 2.80 12.65 -5.85
N VAL A 143 3.60 12.44 -4.79
CA VAL A 143 3.60 11.22 -3.97
C VAL A 143 3.35 11.56 -2.51
N ILE A 144 2.45 10.82 -1.88
CA ILE A 144 2.11 10.96 -0.46
C ILE A 144 2.61 9.72 0.28
N PRO A 145 3.70 9.82 1.06
CA PRO A 145 4.22 8.69 1.80
C PRO A 145 3.35 8.37 3.01
N PHE A 146 3.08 7.08 3.21
CA PHE A 146 2.41 6.53 4.38
C PHE A 146 3.37 5.65 5.18
N SER A 147 3.16 5.60 6.49
CA SER A 147 3.83 4.66 7.40
C SER A 147 2.82 3.66 7.92
N LEU A 148 3.07 2.37 7.67
CA LEU A 148 2.37 1.25 8.27
C LEU A 148 3.28 0.59 9.33
N GLN A 149 2.78 0.48 10.55
CA GLN A 149 3.40 -0.29 11.63
C GLN A 149 2.44 -1.40 12.04
N ILE A 150 2.93 -2.63 11.96
CA ILE A 150 2.24 -3.84 12.38
C ILE A 150 2.81 -4.21 13.75
N GLN A 151 1.95 -4.64 14.67
CA GLN A 151 2.38 -5.11 15.98
C GLN A 151 3.13 -6.45 15.85
N ASN A 152 3.66 -6.99 16.95
CA ASN A 152 4.42 -8.24 16.91
C ASN A 152 4.05 -9.21 18.06
N ARG A 153 2.89 -9.00 18.68
CA ARG A 153 2.52 -9.72 19.92
C ARG A 153 1.55 -10.89 19.71
N ASN A 154 0.96 -11.04 18.53
CA ASN A 154 0.00 -12.10 18.24
C ASN A 154 0.20 -12.68 16.84
N ALA A 155 -0.40 -13.85 16.61
CA ALA A 155 -0.27 -14.59 15.36
C ALA A 155 -0.86 -13.82 14.17
N GLU A 156 -1.96 -13.10 14.40
CA GLU A 156 -2.63 -12.24 13.44
C GLU A 156 -1.70 -11.13 12.93
N SER A 157 -0.89 -10.54 13.82
CA SER A 157 0.13 -9.55 13.45
C SER A 157 1.21 -10.15 12.57
N GLN A 158 1.67 -11.36 12.89
CA GLN A 158 2.66 -12.05 12.07
C GLN A 158 2.09 -12.36 10.68
N GLN A 159 0.84 -12.81 10.60
CA GLN A 159 0.16 -13.05 9.33
C GLN A 159 0.00 -11.76 8.52
N MET A 160 -0.38 -10.64 9.16
CA MET A 160 -0.48 -9.35 8.49
C MET A 160 0.89 -8.91 7.94
N TYR A 161 1.95 -9.07 8.75
CA TYR A 161 3.31 -8.76 8.32
C TYR A 161 3.73 -9.58 7.10
N LEU A 162 3.52 -10.89 7.13
CA LEU A 162 3.86 -11.77 6.01
C LEU A 162 3.04 -11.45 4.75
N GLY A 163 1.76 -11.10 4.89
CA GLY A 163 0.94 -10.66 3.77
C GLY A 163 1.45 -9.38 3.13
N PHE A 164 1.75 -8.34 3.92
CA PHE A 164 2.34 -7.11 3.40
C PHE A 164 3.76 -7.31 2.85
N LEU A 165 4.54 -8.23 3.42
CA LEU A 165 5.84 -8.60 2.88
C LEU A 165 5.70 -9.23 1.48
N ARG A 166 4.72 -10.13 1.30
CA ARG A 166 4.41 -10.76 -0.01
C ARG A 166 3.96 -9.73 -1.06
N LEU A 167 3.24 -8.69 -0.66
CA LEU A 167 2.84 -7.60 -1.57
C LEU A 167 3.95 -6.55 -1.77
N SER A 168 5.02 -6.58 -0.98
CA SER A 168 6.06 -5.57 -1.07
C SER A 168 6.81 -5.68 -2.39
N ARG A 169 7.02 -4.52 -3.03
CA ARG A 169 7.67 -4.40 -4.34
C ARG A 169 6.97 -5.18 -5.46
N ASN A 170 5.79 -5.74 -5.21
CA ASN A 170 5.04 -6.46 -6.21
C ASN A 170 4.23 -5.49 -7.08
N GLY A 171 4.14 -5.79 -8.38
CA GLY A 171 3.40 -5.00 -9.37
C GLY A 171 1.93 -4.78 -9.03
N VAL A 172 1.32 -5.67 -8.24
CA VAL A 172 -0.08 -5.54 -7.80
C VAL A 172 -0.36 -4.21 -7.07
N MET A 173 0.61 -3.68 -6.33
CA MET A 173 0.46 -2.40 -5.61
C MET A 173 0.30 -1.21 -6.56
N GLN A 174 0.82 -1.33 -7.80
CA GLN A 174 0.71 -0.30 -8.84
C GLN A 174 -0.71 -0.20 -9.41
N LEU A 175 -1.59 -1.19 -9.21
CA LEU A 175 -3.00 -1.07 -9.57
C LEU A 175 -3.70 0.09 -8.83
N CYS A 176 -3.16 0.49 -7.67
CA CYS A 176 -3.60 1.66 -6.92
C CYS A 176 -2.58 2.83 -7.01
N ASN A 177 -1.65 2.80 -7.96
CA ASN A 177 -0.54 3.74 -8.06
C ASN A 177 0.29 3.86 -6.76
N THR A 178 0.48 2.73 -6.05
CA THR A 178 1.22 2.70 -4.78
C THR A 178 2.46 1.81 -4.85
N THR A 179 3.51 2.15 -4.08
CA THR A 179 4.62 1.24 -3.82
C THR A 179 4.69 0.92 -2.34
N LEU A 180 4.89 -0.35 -2.01
CA LEU A 180 5.11 -0.80 -0.65
C LEU A 180 6.53 -1.31 -0.49
N ARG A 181 7.24 -0.83 0.53
CA ARG A 181 8.63 -1.22 0.82
C ARG A 181 8.75 -1.50 2.31
N PRO A 182 9.38 -2.62 2.73
CA PRO A 182 9.70 -2.82 4.14
C PRO A 182 10.69 -1.75 4.57
N THR A 183 10.54 -1.30 5.82
CA THR A 183 11.56 -0.45 6.44
C THR A 183 12.85 -1.25 6.56
N ARG A 184 13.98 -0.67 6.13
CA ARG A 184 15.28 -1.32 6.31
C ARG A 184 15.64 -1.32 7.78
N MET A 185 16.15 -2.44 8.28
CA MET A 185 16.80 -2.51 9.59
C MET A 185 18.10 -1.69 9.49
N GLY A 186 18.04 -0.44 9.93
CA GLY A 186 19.14 0.50 9.90
C GLY A 186 19.09 1.41 11.12
N ARG A 187 20.21 2.04 11.43
CA ARG A 187 20.26 3.05 12.49
C ARG A 187 19.29 4.18 12.14
N SER A 188 18.54 4.65 13.14
CA SER A 188 17.69 5.83 12.96
C SER A 188 18.54 7.04 12.53
N PRO A 189 17.97 8.03 11.81
CA PRO A 189 18.73 9.23 11.44
C PRO A 189 19.40 9.90 12.64
N LEU A 190 18.71 9.91 13.79
CA LEU A 190 19.26 10.41 15.04
C LEU A 190 20.46 9.58 15.52
N ALA A 191 20.37 8.25 15.50
CA ALA A 191 21.50 7.40 15.89
C ALA A 191 22.71 7.59 14.94
N VAL A 192 22.48 7.79 13.65
CA VAL A 192 23.53 8.14 12.68
C VAL A 192 24.14 9.51 13.01
N GLN A 193 23.31 10.49 13.40
CA GLN A 193 23.77 11.83 13.73
C GLN A 193 24.58 11.85 15.04
N ILE A 194 24.15 11.10 16.06
CA ILE A 194 24.89 10.94 17.32
C ILE A 194 26.26 10.32 17.05
N ASP A 195 26.32 9.25 16.25
CA ASP A 195 27.57 8.57 15.88
C ASP A 195 28.54 9.53 15.16
N LYS A 196 28.03 10.35 14.23
CA LYS A 196 28.81 11.39 13.56
C LYS A 196 29.36 12.42 14.55
N THR A 197 28.54 12.88 15.50
CA THR A 197 28.97 13.86 16.51
C THR A 197 30.06 13.28 17.41
N LEU A 198 29.95 12.03 17.83
CA LEU A 198 30.94 11.35 18.66
C LEU A 198 32.27 11.12 17.93
N GLN A 199 32.25 10.90 16.61
CA GLN A 199 33.47 10.76 15.80
C GLN A 199 34.21 12.08 15.53
N SER A 200 33.52 13.22 15.71
CA SER A 200 34.11 14.55 15.52
C SER A 200 34.68 15.19 16.80
N MET A 201 34.56 14.49 17.94
CA MET A 201 35.16 14.86 19.23
C MET A 201 36.54 14.22 19.39
#